data_AF-A0A838ZA57-F1
#
_entry.id   AF-A0A838ZA57-F1
#
_cell.length_a   1.000
_cell.length_b   1.000
_cell.length_c   1.000
_cell.angle_alpha   90.00
_cell.angle_beta   90.00
_cell.angle_gamma   90.00
#
_symmetry.space_group_name_H-M   'P 1'
#
loop_
_entity.id
_entity.type
_entity.pdbx_description
1 polymer ?
#
loop_
_entity_poly.entity_id
_entity_poly.type
_entity_poly.pdbx_seq_one_letter_code
_entity_poly.pdbx_strand_id
1 'polypeptide(L)'
;MEKGYKFSEAAIQSRRRKLRAKRLWKKSPIFAYETLSKEIEGYSLLDFDKDIKSKTKPKTNKKKTTLERYGRYWEYRRVLALYNDTKNSDYYFAAKRLRDNMTKPYRFQVTFKGEKKEYSFEATTKYQTVVELQKLVKTCESIQEFDQKLEAYISSLNRYSGQ
;
A
#
# COMPACT_ATOMS: atom_id res chain seq x y z
N MET A 1 23.29 -13.23 -28.61
CA MET A 1 23.27 -11.88 -29.19
C MET A 1 23.06 -10.87 -28.07
N GLU A 2 24.12 -10.21 -27.62
CA GLU A 2 24.01 -9.13 -26.63
C GLU A 2 23.36 -7.91 -27.29
N LYS A 3 22.16 -7.52 -26.83
CA LYS A 3 21.55 -6.25 -27.23
C LYS A 3 22.25 -5.10 -26.49
N GLY A 4 23.39 -4.68 -27.02
CA GLY A 4 24.08 -3.46 -26.59
C GLY A 4 23.54 -2.26 -27.36
N TYR A 5 22.71 -1.42 -26.74
CA TYR A 5 22.37 -0.12 -27.32
C TYR A 5 23.59 0.80 -27.23
N LYS A 6 24.28 1.03 -28.36
CA LYS A 6 25.33 2.05 -28.45
C LYS A 6 24.66 3.42 -28.59
N PHE A 7 24.76 4.26 -27.57
CA PHE A 7 24.35 5.65 -27.67
C PHE A 7 25.20 6.36 -28.72
N SER A 8 24.60 7.24 -29.52
CA SER A 8 25.37 8.08 -30.44
C SER A 8 26.35 8.96 -29.67
N GLU A 9 27.53 9.22 -30.25
CA GLU A 9 28.56 10.05 -29.61
C GLU A 9 28.02 11.42 -29.20
N ALA A 10 27.15 12.01 -30.03
CA ALA A 10 26.44 13.25 -29.73
C ALA A 10 25.57 13.15 -28.47
N ALA A 11 24.86 12.03 -28.26
CA ALA A 11 24.06 11.81 -27.05
C ALA A 11 24.94 11.66 -25.80
N ILE A 12 26.10 11.02 -25.94
CA ILE A 12 27.08 10.87 -24.86
C ILE A 12 27.66 12.23 -24.49
N GLN A 13 28.05 13.05 -25.47
CA GLN A 13 28.58 14.40 -25.26
C GLN A 13 27.55 15.32 -24.60
N SER A 14 26.30 15.32 -25.09
CA SER A 14 25.19 16.07 -24.49
C SER A 14 24.96 15.68 -23.01
N ARG A 15 24.97 14.38 -22.70
CA ARG A 15 24.87 13.90 -21.32
C ARG A 15 26.03 14.36 -20.46
N ARG A 16 27.27 14.29 -20.96
CA ARG A 16 28.48 14.72 -20.24
C ARG A 16 28.45 16.21 -19.93
N ARG A 17 28.10 17.05 -20.92
CA ARG A 17 27.91 18.50 -20.78
C ARG A 17 26.93 18.82 -19.65
N LYS A 18 25.75 18.22 -19.70
CA LYS A 18 24.70 18.41 -18.70
C LYS A 18 25.15 18.01 -17.28
N LEU A 19 25.86 16.89 -17.16
CA LEU A 19 26.38 16.44 -15.86
C LEU A 19 27.44 17.41 -15.32
N ARG A 20 28.32 17.94 -16.17
CA ARG A 20 29.31 18.96 -15.78
C ARG A 20 28.64 20.25 -15.33
N ALA A 21 27.68 20.76 -16.11
CA ALA A 21 26.91 21.96 -15.75
C ALA A 21 26.28 21.83 -14.35
N LYS A 22 25.64 20.70 -14.07
CA LYS A 22 25.04 20.43 -12.75
C LYS A 22 26.05 20.32 -11.62
N ARG A 23 27.21 19.71 -11.87
CA ARG A 23 28.29 19.57 -10.88
C ARG A 23 28.89 20.93 -10.55
N LEU A 24 29.20 21.74 -11.57
CA LEU A 24 29.72 23.09 -11.40
C LEU A 24 28.71 23.98 -10.70
N TRP A 25 27.43 23.92 -11.08
CA TRP A 25 26.36 24.65 -10.39
C TRP A 25 26.28 24.31 -8.90
N LYS A 26 26.48 23.04 -8.52
CA LYS A 26 26.50 22.62 -7.11
C LYS A 26 27.76 23.08 -6.37
N LYS A 27 28.92 23.15 -7.04
CA LYS A 27 30.21 23.46 -6.42
C LYS A 27 30.47 24.97 -6.32
N SER A 28 30.16 25.71 -7.37
CA SER A 28 30.47 27.13 -7.54
C SER A 28 29.42 27.83 -8.42
N PRO A 29 28.20 28.08 -7.91
CA PRO A 29 27.07 28.55 -8.71
C PRO A 29 27.36 29.82 -9.51
N ILE A 30 28.04 30.79 -8.88
CA ILE A 30 28.31 32.13 -9.44
C ILE A 30 29.16 32.03 -10.72
N PHE A 31 30.21 31.20 -10.69
CA PHE A 31 31.17 31.06 -11.79
C PHE A 31 30.89 29.86 -12.69
N ALA A 32 29.84 29.09 -12.41
CA ALA A 32 29.58 27.81 -13.07
C ALA A 32 29.36 27.94 -14.58
N TYR A 33 28.66 28.99 -15.02
CA TYR A 33 28.47 29.28 -16.43
C TYR A 33 29.79 29.66 -17.10
N GLU A 34 30.48 30.67 -16.56
CA GLU A 34 31.73 31.20 -17.13
C GLU A 34 32.83 30.12 -17.24
N THR A 35 32.90 29.24 -16.24
CA THR A 35 33.85 28.11 -16.23
C THR A 35 33.52 27.12 -17.34
N LEU A 36 32.23 26.82 -17.55
CA LEU A 36 31.80 25.84 -18.55
C LEU A 36 31.82 26.40 -19.98
N SER A 37 31.54 27.69 -20.17
CA SER A 37 31.60 28.36 -21.48
C SER A 37 33.04 28.50 -21.99
N LYS A 38 34.04 28.54 -21.09
CA LYS A 38 35.47 28.47 -21.46
C LYS A 38 35.88 27.09 -21.97
N GLU A 39 35.22 26.02 -21.51
CA GLU A 39 35.52 24.65 -21.91
C GLU A 39 34.79 24.20 -23.19
N ILE A 40 33.63 24.80 -23.48
CA ILE A 40 32.73 24.36 -24.55
C ILE A 40 32.43 25.54 -25.46
N GLU A 41 32.99 25.50 -26.66
CA GLU A 41 32.78 26.53 -27.68
C GLU A 41 31.30 26.62 -28.08
N GLY A 42 30.79 27.85 -28.19
CA GLY A 42 29.39 28.13 -28.54
C GLY A 42 28.37 27.81 -27.45
N TYR A 43 28.80 27.48 -26.22
CA TYR A 43 27.88 27.16 -25.14
C TYR A 43 27.19 28.40 -24.58
N SER A 44 25.88 28.51 -24.82
CA SER A 44 25.10 29.69 -24.45
C SER A 44 24.58 29.63 -23.01
N LEU A 45 24.28 30.80 -22.43
CA LEU A 45 23.63 30.91 -21.13
C LEU A 45 22.26 30.20 -21.10
N LEU A 46 21.52 30.23 -22.21
CA LEU A 46 20.24 29.55 -22.33
C LEU A 46 20.38 28.02 -22.26
N ASP A 47 21.47 27.47 -22.79
CA ASP A 47 21.76 26.03 -22.69
C ASP A 47 22.16 25.63 -21.28
N PHE A 48 22.91 26.49 -20.59
CA PHE A 48 23.23 26.33 -19.18
C PHE A 48 21.99 26.26 -18.30
N ASP A 49 21.08 27.22 -18.45
CA ASP A 49 19.82 27.24 -17.73
C ASP A 49 18.96 25.99 -17.98
N LYS A 50 18.92 25.53 -19.23
CA LYS A 50 18.21 24.29 -19.60
C LYS A 50 18.85 23.05 -18.97
N ASP A 51 20.17 23.01 -18.87
CA ASP A 51 20.92 21.86 -18.36
C ASP A 51 20.86 21.75 -16.83
N ILE A 52 20.85 22.88 -16.11
CA ILE A 52 20.71 22.88 -14.63
C ILE A 52 19.28 22.56 -14.17
N LYS A 53 18.26 22.99 -14.92
CA LYS A 53 16.85 22.74 -14.55
C LYS A 53 16.53 21.25 -14.50
N SER A 54 15.97 20.79 -13.38
CA SER A 54 15.45 19.43 -13.27
C SER A 54 14.13 19.33 -14.03
N LYS A 55 14.06 18.51 -15.07
CA LYS A 55 12.82 18.24 -15.82
C LYS A 55 11.89 17.24 -15.12
N THR A 56 12.41 16.44 -14.20
CA THR A 56 11.66 15.32 -13.60
C THR A 56 11.18 15.70 -12.22
N LYS A 57 9.86 15.72 -12.02
CA LYS A 57 9.26 15.77 -10.67
C LYS A 57 9.77 14.55 -9.88
N PRO A 58 10.12 14.69 -8.58
CA PRO A 58 10.54 13.56 -7.78
C PRO A 58 9.44 12.49 -7.78
N LYS A 59 9.84 11.21 -7.91
CA LYS A 59 8.90 10.09 -7.80
C LYS A 59 8.33 10.09 -6.39
N THR A 60 7.02 10.29 -6.24
CA THR A 60 6.35 10.14 -4.94
C THR A 60 6.21 8.66 -4.64
N ASN A 61 6.97 8.16 -3.66
CA ASN A 61 6.72 6.82 -3.13
C ASN A 61 5.41 6.88 -2.34
N LYS A 62 4.32 6.30 -2.87
CA LYS A 62 3.10 6.09 -2.10
C LYS A 62 3.46 5.17 -0.93
N LYS A 63 3.55 5.72 0.28
CA LYS A 63 3.75 4.91 1.50
C LYS A 63 2.56 3.94 1.58
N LYS A 64 2.83 2.63 1.65
CA LYS A 64 1.78 1.64 1.91
C LYS A 64 1.10 1.98 3.23
N THR A 65 -0.22 1.84 3.29
CA THR A 65 -0.92 2.11 4.54
C THR A 65 -0.68 0.93 5.48
N THR A 66 -0.22 1.20 6.71
CA THR A 66 0.06 0.14 7.70
C THR A 66 -1.19 -0.65 8.10
N LEU A 67 -2.38 -0.17 7.72
CA LEU A 67 -3.65 -0.79 8.04
C LEU A 67 -4.02 -1.96 7.12
N GLU A 68 -3.39 -2.10 5.95
CA GLU A 68 -3.63 -3.21 5.01
C GLU A 68 -3.42 -4.60 5.63
N ARG A 69 -2.62 -4.69 6.70
CA ARG A 69 -2.35 -5.93 7.43
C ARG A 69 -3.53 -6.45 8.26
N TYR A 70 -4.53 -5.62 8.54
CA TYR A 70 -5.66 -5.99 9.39
C TYR A 70 -6.81 -6.57 8.56
N GLY A 71 -7.45 -7.63 9.05
CA GLY A 71 -8.43 -8.37 8.26
C GLY A 71 -9.71 -7.58 7.96
N ARG A 72 -10.02 -6.53 8.73
CA ARG A 72 -11.14 -5.60 8.46
C ARG A 72 -10.88 -4.64 7.31
N TYR A 73 -9.63 -4.46 6.88
CA TYR A 73 -9.25 -3.42 5.92
C TYR A 73 -9.95 -3.56 4.58
N TRP A 74 -9.99 -4.78 4.03
CA TRP A 74 -10.60 -5.05 2.73
C TRP A 74 -12.11 -4.82 2.76
N GLU A 75 -12.77 -5.22 3.84
CA GLU A 75 -14.20 -4.97 4.00
C GLU A 75 -14.50 -3.47 4.17
N TYR A 76 -13.69 -2.75 4.96
CA TYR A 76 -13.79 -1.29 5.07
C TYR A 76 -13.70 -0.62 3.70
N ARG A 77 -12.74 -1.02 2.86
CA ARG A 77 -12.57 -0.49 1.50
C ARG A 77 -13.79 -0.77 0.62
N ARG A 78 -14.32 -2.00 0.68
CA ARG A 78 -15.52 -2.42 -0.06
C ARG A 78 -16.74 -1.60 0.35
N VAL A 79 -17.00 -1.46 1.65
CA VAL A 79 -18.16 -0.70 2.18
C VAL A 79 -18.01 0.80 1.90
N LEU A 80 -16.80 1.35 1.99
CA LEU A 80 -16.56 2.75 1.65
C LEU A 80 -16.78 3.02 0.15
N ALA A 81 -16.42 2.09 -0.73
CA ALA A 81 -16.73 2.20 -2.15
C ALA A 81 -18.25 2.23 -2.38
N LEU A 82 -19.01 1.34 -1.74
CA LEU A 82 -20.48 1.35 -1.81
C LEU A 82 -21.07 2.67 -1.33
N TYR A 83 -20.53 3.27 -0.26
CA TYR A 83 -20.95 4.61 0.15
C TYR A 83 -20.65 5.66 -0.91
N ASN A 84 -19.46 5.62 -1.53
CA ASN A 84 -19.10 6.59 -2.55
C ASN A 84 -20.03 6.53 -3.76
N ASP A 85 -20.49 5.32 -4.12
CA ASP A 85 -21.37 5.08 -5.26
C ASP A 85 -22.83 5.42 -4.95
N THR A 86 -23.34 4.97 -3.80
CA THR A 86 -24.78 5.11 -3.45
C THR A 86 -25.12 6.35 -2.64
N LYS A 87 -24.12 6.96 -1.98
CA LYS A 87 -24.29 8.01 -0.96
C LYS A 87 -25.19 7.63 0.21
N ASN A 88 -25.50 6.36 0.41
CA ASN A 88 -26.31 5.90 1.55
C ASN A 88 -25.50 5.99 2.86
N SER A 89 -26.02 6.73 3.84
CA SER A 89 -25.43 6.91 5.16
C SER A 89 -25.18 5.62 5.94
N ASP A 90 -25.94 4.55 5.69
CA ASP A 90 -25.75 3.26 6.37
C ASP A 90 -24.37 2.67 6.07
N TYR A 91 -23.94 2.75 4.81
CA TYR A 91 -22.60 2.32 4.41
C TYR A 91 -21.51 3.21 5.01
N TYR A 92 -21.77 4.51 5.17
CA TYR A 92 -20.84 5.39 5.86
C TYR A 92 -20.64 4.98 7.32
N PHE A 93 -21.73 4.74 8.07
CA PHE A 93 -21.64 4.32 9.48
C PHE A 93 -21.00 2.93 9.62
N ALA A 94 -21.29 2.00 8.71
CA ALA A 94 -20.64 0.70 8.67
C ALA A 94 -19.13 0.81 8.42
N ALA A 95 -18.71 1.61 7.43
CA ALA A 95 -17.30 1.87 7.16
C ALA A 95 -16.60 2.54 8.35
N LYS A 96 -17.26 3.52 8.99
CA LYS A 96 -16.75 4.18 10.20
C LYS A 96 -16.53 3.17 11.33
N ARG A 97 -17.50 2.30 11.61
CA ARG A 97 -17.38 1.26 12.65
C ARG A 97 -16.23 0.28 12.37
N LEU A 98 -16.03 -0.11 11.11
CA LEU A 98 -14.90 -0.95 10.71
C LEU A 98 -13.55 -0.24 10.91
N ARG A 99 -13.51 1.06 10.60
CA ARG A 99 -12.32 1.91 10.79
C ARG A 99 -11.94 2.05 12.27
N ASP A 100 -12.93 2.35 13.11
CA ASP A 100 -12.73 2.57 14.55
C ASP A 100 -12.28 1.30 15.29
N ASN A 101 -12.60 0.12 14.72
CA ASN A 101 -12.25 -1.18 15.29
C ASN A 101 -11.15 -1.91 14.50
N MET A 102 -10.44 -1.22 13.60
CA MET A 102 -9.48 -1.84 12.68
C MET A 102 -8.40 -2.67 13.41
N THR A 103 -7.85 -2.10 14.49
CA THR A 103 -6.76 -2.71 15.27
C THR A 103 -7.23 -3.56 16.44
N LYS A 104 -8.54 -3.58 16.72
CA LYS A 104 -9.09 -4.32 17.86
C LYS A 104 -9.27 -5.80 17.51
N PRO A 105 -9.02 -6.73 18.45
CA PRO A 105 -9.36 -8.13 18.22
C PRO A 105 -10.87 -8.29 17.96
N TYR A 106 -11.26 -9.35 17.25
CA TYR A 106 -12.68 -9.71 17.18
C TYR A 106 -13.05 -10.44 18.46
N ARG A 107 -14.12 -9.96 19.12
CA ARG A 107 -14.75 -10.65 20.23
C ARG A 107 -16.06 -11.23 19.73
N PHE A 108 -16.20 -12.53 19.85
CA PHE A 108 -17.33 -13.28 19.34
C PHE A 108 -17.98 -14.02 20.51
N GLN A 109 -19.13 -13.54 20.95
CA GLN A 109 -19.87 -14.16 22.03
C GLN A 109 -20.99 -15.03 21.45
N VAL A 110 -21.04 -16.29 21.86
CA VAL A 110 -22.11 -17.23 21.51
C VAL A 110 -22.97 -17.50 22.73
N THR A 111 -24.24 -17.78 22.50
CA THR A 111 -25.19 -18.13 23.56
C THR A 111 -26.06 -19.28 23.09
N PHE A 112 -26.04 -20.40 23.81
CA PHE A 112 -26.87 -21.58 23.54
C PHE A 112 -27.57 -22.01 24.83
N LYS A 113 -28.90 -22.14 24.78
CA LYS A 113 -29.73 -22.63 25.91
C LYS A 113 -29.37 -22.04 27.30
N GLY A 114 -28.96 -20.76 27.35
CA GLY A 114 -28.59 -20.04 28.57
C GLY A 114 -27.09 -20.03 28.89
N GLU A 115 -26.29 -20.89 28.28
CA GLU A 115 -24.84 -20.89 28.41
C GLU A 115 -24.22 -19.85 27.47
N LYS A 116 -23.23 -19.11 27.97
CA LYS A 116 -22.52 -18.06 27.23
C LYS A 116 -21.03 -18.37 27.18
N LYS A 117 -20.44 -18.24 26.00
CA LYS A 117 -19.00 -18.39 25.81
C LYS A 117 -18.46 -17.31 24.87
N GLU A 118 -17.31 -16.75 25.20
CA GLU A 118 -16.65 -15.71 24.40
C GLU A 118 -15.39 -16.28 23.74
N TYR A 119 -15.22 -15.97 22.46
CA TYR A 119 -14.05 -16.30 21.66
C TYR A 119 -13.38 -15.02 21.20
N SER A 120 -12.04 -14.99 21.26
CA SER A 120 -11.24 -13.86 20.82
C SER A 120 -10.37 -14.25 19.63
N PHE A 121 -10.43 -13.46 18.56
CA PHE A 121 -9.58 -13.61 17.38
C PHE A 121 -8.73 -12.37 17.17
N GLU A 122 -7.55 -12.55 16.60
CA GLU A 122 -6.63 -11.45 16.32
C GLU A 122 -7.24 -10.42 15.35
N ALA A 123 -6.77 -9.17 15.41
CA ALA A 123 -7.22 -8.11 14.49
C ALA A 123 -6.81 -8.37 13.02
N THR A 124 -5.81 -9.22 12.82
CA THR A 124 -5.30 -9.69 11.52
C THR A 124 -6.20 -10.76 10.89
N THR A 125 -7.04 -11.43 11.68
CA THR A 125 -7.98 -12.45 11.19
C THR A 125 -8.91 -11.86 10.12
N LYS A 126 -9.03 -12.55 8.99
CA LYS A 126 -9.83 -12.12 7.85
C LYS A 126 -11.28 -11.89 8.27
N TYR A 127 -11.89 -10.79 7.81
CA TYR A 127 -13.28 -10.47 8.14
C TYR A 127 -14.26 -11.58 7.72
N GLN A 128 -14.01 -12.22 6.57
CA GLN A 128 -14.82 -13.33 6.05
C GLN A 128 -14.90 -14.52 7.02
N THR A 129 -13.80 -14.85 7.70
CA THR A 129 -13.78 -15.90 8.73
C THR A 129 -14.80 -15.61 9.83
N VAL A 130 -14.88 -14.37 10.28
CA VAL A 130 -15.83 -13.98 11.34
C VAL A 130 -17.28 -14.07 10.85
N VAL A 131 -17.53 -13.71 9.58
CA VAL A 131 -18.85 -13.86 8.95
C VAL A 131 -19.24 -15.34 8.80
N GLU A 132 -18.29 -16.21 8.48
CA GLU A 132 -18.51 -17.65 8.40
C GLU A 132 -18.81 -18.25 9.77
N LEU A 133 -18.07 -17.86 10.81
CA LEU A 133 -18.35 -18.29 12.19
C LEU A 133 -19.75 -17.85 12.65
N GLN A 134 -20.18 -16.63 12.29
CA GLN A 134 -21.55 -16.17 12.55
C GLN A 134 -22.61 -17.06 11.89
N LYS A 135 -22.35 -17.55 10.68
CA LYS A 135 -23.25 -18.49 9.99
C LYS A 135 -23.22 -19.86 10.66
N LEU A 136 -22.05 -20.32 11.08
CA LEU A 136 -21.84 -21.61 11.73
C LEU A 136 -22.56 -21.68 13.08
N VAL A 137 -22.55 -20.60 13.88
CA VAL A 137 -23.32 -20.55 15.13
C VAL A 137 -24.81 -20.80 14.90
N LYS A 138 -25.38 -20.33 13.78
CA LYS A 138 -26.81 -20.51 13.48
C LYS A 138 -27.18 -21.96 13.17
N THR A 139 -26.21 -22.81 12.84
CA THR A 139 -26.44 -24.22 12.48
C THR A 139 -26.10 -25.19 13.60
N CYS A 140 -25.54 -24.71 14.71
CA CYS A 140 -25.21 -25.52 15.87
C CYS A 140 -26.33 -25.45 16.91
N GLU A 141 -26.48 -26.51 17.71
CA GLU A 141 -27.47 -26.57 18.79
C GLU A 141 -26.85 -26.47 20.19
N SER A 142 -25.52 -26.64 20.27
CA SER A 142 -24.78 -26.64 21.53
C SER A 142 -23.40 -25.97 21.39
N ILE A 143 -22.84 -25.54 22.53
CA ILE A 143 -21.47 -25.00 22.59
C ILE A 143 -20.45 -26.07 22.18
N GLN A 144 -20.64 -27.32 22.60
CA GLN A 144 -19.71 -28.42 22.30
C GLN A 144 -19.63 -28.69 20.80
N GLU A 145 -20.78 -28.72 20.11
CA GLU A 145 -20.82 -28.89 18.66
C GLU A 145 -20.16 -27.71 17.93
N PHE A 146 -20.37 -26.48 18.42
CA PHE A 146 -19.72 -25.30 17.89
C PHE A 146 -18.20 -25.34 18.09
N ASP A 147 -17.72 -25.74 19.27
CA ASP A 147 -16.30 -25.90 19.57
C ASP A 147 -15.63 -26.91 18.63
N GLN A 148 -16.25 -28.07 18.40
CA GLN A 148 -15.73 -29.09 17.48
C GLN A 148 -15.62 -28.58 16.05
N LYS A 149 -16.66 -27.89 15.56
CA LYS A 149 -16.66 -27.30 14.22
C LYS A 149 -15.68 -26.14 14.09
N LEU A 150 -15.51 -25.34 15.14
CA LEU A 150 -14.52 -24.26 15.20
C LEU A 150 -13.10 -24.82 15.11
N GLU A 151 -12.78 -25.87 15.86
CA GLU A 151 -11.47 -26.51 15.85
C GLU A 151 -11.17 -27.15 14.48
N ALA A 152 -12.16 -27.83 13.88
CA ALA A 152 -12.04 -28.37 12.52
C ALA A 152 -11.80 -27.24 11.50
N TYR A 153 -12.48 -26.11 11.64
CA TYR A 153 -12.33 -24.96 10.76
C TYR A 153 -10.94 -24.33 10.90
N ILE A 154 -10.44 -24.11 12.12
CA ILE A 154 -9.08 -23.60 12.37
C ILE A 154 -8.02 -24.56 11.81
N SER A 155 -8.21 -25.87 12.03
CA SER A 155 -7.33 -26.90 11.47
C SER A 155 -7.30 -26.88 9.95
N SER A 156 -8.45 -26.65 9.30
CA SER A 156 -8.51 -26.53 7.84
C SER A 156 -7.74 -25.31 7.33
N LEU A 157 -7.86 -24.16 8.00
CA LEU A 157 -7.15 -22.94 7.63
C LEU A 157 -5.62 -23.12 7.69
N ASN A 158 -5.13 -23.77 8.73
CA ASN A 158 -3.69 -24.02 8.92
C ASN A 158 -3.11 -24.97 7.86
N ARG A 159 -3.89 -25.95 7.38
CA ARG A 159 -3.48 -26.88 6.31
C ARG A 159 -3.29 -26.18 4.96
N TYR A 160 -4.04 -25.11 4.71
CA TYR A 160 -3.93 -24.33 3.46
C TYR A 160 -2.88 -23.21 3.51
N SER A 161 -2.39 -22.82 4.69
CA SER A 161 -1.33 -21.81 4.82
C SER A 161 0.10 -22.34 4.72
N GLY A 162 0.28 -23.65 4.57
CA GLY A 162 1.58 -24.33 4.49
C GLY A 162 2.03 -24.75 3.08
N GLN A 163 1.41 -24.22 2.02
CA GLN A 163 1.82 -24.42 0.62
C GLN A 163 2.27 -23.09 -0.01
#